data_AF-A0A6A7FY76-F1
#
_entry.id   AF-A0A6A7FY76-F1
#
_cell.length_a   1.000
_cell.length_b   1.000
_cell.length_c   1.000
_cell.angle_alpha   90.00
_cell.angle_beta   90.00
_cell.angle_gamma   90.00
#
_symmetry.space_group_name_H-M   'P 1'
#
loop_
_entity.id
_entity.type
_entity.pdbx_description
1 polymer ?
#
loop_
_entity_poly.entity_id
_entity_poly.type
_entity_poly.pdbx_seq_one_letter_code
_entity_poly.pdbx_strand_id
1 'polypeptide(L)'
;MRIRSCSDHTRGIHGDEKKKVTNKQKIADGPSFEDFVTGELSGENSWDDYTGKLKREAGDRQRLRLPPWLKRKIPTGKSFHKLKDDLRGLNLTTVCEEARCPNIGECWGTNKHGVATATIMLMGAQCTRGCRFCSVKTSSAPPPLDPNEPRNTAQAITAWGLSYVVLTSVDRDDIADAGADHIATTVEELKKSNPKILVECLTPDFGGKLERIERVVRSNLDVFAHNIECVEDLTWLVRDPRAKYRQSLSVLELAKQCNPQ
;
A
#
# COMPACT_ATOMS: atom_id res chain seq x y z
N MET A 1 -72.93 6.81 24.10
CA MET A 1 -74.24 6.22 23.72
C MET A 1 -74.47 6.50 22.24
N ARG A 2 -74.86 5.47 21.45
CA ARG A 2 -74.96 5.37 19.95
C ARG A 2 -73.58 5.26 19.25
N ILE A 3 -73.11 4.17 18.65
CA ILE A 3 -73.61 2.98 17.88
C ILE A 3 -74.17 3.26 16.47
N ARG A 4 -73.54 2.57 15.48
CA ARG A 4 -73.91 2.14 14.11
C ARG A 4 -73.32 2.97 12.96
N SER A 5 -72.82 2.42 11.83
CA SER A 5 -72.49 1.05 11.37
C SER A 5 -71.83 1.09 9.97
N CYS A 6 -70.97 0.10 9.65
CA CYS A 6 -70.67 -0.53 8.33
C CYS A 6 -70.21 0.36 7.14
N SER A 7 -69.21 0.01 6.31
CA SER A 7 -68.88 -1.30 5.73
C SER A 7 -67.47 -1.34 5.07
N ASP A 8 -66.79 -2.49 5.23
CA ASP A 8 -65.88 -3.23 4.33
C ASP A 8 -65.03 -2.51 3.25
N HIS A 9 -63.69 -2.66 3.28
CA HIS A 9 -62.96 -3.79 2.67
C HIS A 9 -61.43 -3.55 2.66
N THR A 10 -60.71 -4.64 2.94
CA THR A 10 -59.26 -4.87 2.90
C THR A 10 -58.53 -4.34 1.65
N ARG A 11 -57.31 -3.80 1.84
CA ARG A 11 -56.02 -4.43 1.45
C ARG A 11 -54.86 -3.48 1.74
N GLY A 12 -53.94 -3.94 2.58
CA GLY A 12 -52.67 -3.27 2.82
C GLY A 12 -51.76 -3.34 1.61
N ILE A 13 -51.06 -2.24 1.35
CA ILE A 13 -49.86 -2.22 0.52
C ILE A 13 -48.73 -1.83 1.48
N HIS A 14 -47.98 -2.83 1.94
CA HIS A 14 -46.69 -2.61 2.58
C HIS A 14 -45.75 -2.01 1.53
N GLY A 15 -45.33 -0.77 1.77
CA GLY A 15 -44.15 -0.22 1.11
C GLY A 15 -42.91 -0.89 1.68
N ASP A 16 -42.14 -1.56 0.83
CA ASP A 16 -40.83 -2.12 1.17
C ASP A 16 -39.83 -1.00 1.48
N GLU A 17 -39.64 -0.69 2.76
CA GLU A 17 -38.47 0.06 3.23
C GLU A 17 -37.22 -0.85 3.14
N LYS A 18 -36.41 -0.67 2.10
CA LYS A 18 -35.08 -1.30 2.01
C LYS A 18 -34.20 -0.81 3.16
N LYS A 19 -34.11 -1.60 4.25
CA LYS A 19 -33.17 -1.37 5.37
C LYS A 19 -31.73 -1.32 4.85
N LYS A 20 -31.03 -0.22 5.14
CA LYS A 20 -29.59 -0.09 4.88
C LYS A 20 -28.81 -1.05 5.80
N VAL A 21 -28.26 -2.11 5.22
CA VAL A 21 -27.35 -3.05 5.90
C VAL A 21 -26.07 -2.34 6.30
N THR A 22 -25.67 -2.46 7.57
CA THR A 22 -24.47 -1.82 8.11
C THR A 22 -23.20 -2.51 7.59
N ASN A 23 -22.06 -1.79 7.52
CA ASN A 23 -20.80 -2.40 7.08
C ASN A 23 -20.34 -3.55 7.98
N LYS A 24 -20.71 -3.54 9.26
CA LYS A 24 -20.40 -4.62 10.20
C LYS A 24 -21.16 -5.91 9.87
N GLN A 25 -22.42 -5.78 9.42
CA GLN A 25 -23.18 -6.90 8.89
C GLN A 25 -22.61 -7.38 7.55
N LYS A 26 -22.24 -6.48 6.63
CA LYS A 26 -21.63 -6.88 5.35
C LYS A 26 -20.31 -7.66 5.48
N ILE A 27 -19.53 -7.38 6.52
CA ILE A 27 -18.28 -8.11 6.80
C ILE A 27 -18.59 -9.47 7.45
N ALA A 28 -19.56 -9.52 8.36
CA ALA A 28 -19.99 -10.77 9.00
C ALA A 28 -20.69 -11.73 8.02
N ASP A 29 -21.44 -11.18 7.07
CA ASP A 29 -22.15 -11.89 6.01
C ASP A 29 -21.29 -12.02 4.74
N GLY A 30 -20.01 -11.66 4.81
CA GLY A 30 -19.06 -11.78 3.71
C GLY A 30 -18.58 -13.22 3.52
N PRO A 31 -17.96 -13.53 2.37
CA PRO A 31 -17.49 -14.89 2.10
C PRO A 31 -16.44 -15.33 3.12
N SER A 32 -16.70 -16.48 3.72
CA SER A 32 -15.80 -17.23 4.60
C SER A 32 -14.67 -17.88 3.80
N PHE A 33 -13.63 -18.33 4.49
CA PHE A 33 -12.53 -19.06 3.85
C PHE A 33 -13.01 -20.32 3.12
N GLU A 34 -13.93 -21.07 3.74
CA GLU A 34 -14.58 -22.21 3.12
C GLU A 34 -15.26 -21.85 1.78
N ASP A 35 -15.89 -20.69 1.65
CA ASP A 35 -16.53 -20.25 0.39
C ASP A 35 -15.51 -20.09 -0.75
N PHE A 36 -14.25 -19.72 -0.43
CA PHE A 36 -13.16 -19.67 -1.41
C PHE A 36 -12.62 -21.06 -1.77
N VAL A 37 -12.65 -22.00 -0.83
CA VAL A 37 -12.15 -23.37 -1.03
C VAL A 37 -13.16 -24.20 -1.82
N THR A 38 -14.45 -24.03 -1.58
CA THR A 38 -15.54 -24.73 -2.29
C THR A 38 -15.85 -24.12 -3.65
N GLY A 39 -15.47 -22.85 -3.86
CA GLY A 39 -15.74 -22.11 -5.10
C GLY A 39 -17.17 -21.56 -5.19
N GLU A 40 -17.95 -21.62 -4.10
CA GLU A 40 -19.32 -21.11 -4.02
C GLU A 40 -19.36 -19.59 -3.78
N LEU A 41 -18.54 -18.82 -4.48
CA LEU A 41 -18.61 -17.36 -4.44
C LEU A 41 -19.67 -16.87 -5.42
N SER A 42 -20.85 -16.50 -4.89
CA SER A 42 -21.91 -15.85 -5.66
C SER A 42 -21.54 -14.39 -5.96
N GLY A 43 -20.59 -14.17 -6.87
CA GLY A 43 -20.29 -12.85 -7.41
C GLY A 43 -20.93 -12.65 -8.78
N GLU A 44 -21.52 -11.49 -9.05
CA GLU A 44 -22.10 -11.08 -10.35
C GLU A 44 -21.09 -11.09 -11.53
N ASN A 45 -19.83 -11.44 -11.29
CA ASN A 45 -18.78 -11.53 -12.31
C ASN A 45 -18.18 -12.94 -12.34
N SER A 46 -18.90 -13.90 -12.91
CA SER A 46 -18.29 -15.14 -13.40
C SER A 46 -17.40 -14.76 -14.60
N TRP A 47 -16.09 -14.97 -14.45
CA TRP A 47 -15.11 -14.76 -15.52
C TRP A 47 -14.80 -16.07 -16.25
N ASP A 48 -15.69 -17.05 -16.13
CA ASP A 48 -15.53 -18.42 -16.66
C ASP A 48 -15.42 -18.42 -18.19
N ASP A 49 -16.01 -17.41 -18.85
CA ASP A 49 -15.97 -17.23 -20.30
C ASP A 49 -14.69 -16.54 -20.83
N TYR A 50 -13.72 -16.22 -19.96
CA TYR A 50 -12.49 -15.56 -20.39
C TYR A 50 -11.58 -16.52 -21.17
N THR A 51 -11.50 -16.33 -22.48
CA THR A 51 -10.67 -17.13 -23.41
C THR A 51 -9.27 -16.56 -23.66
N GLY A 52 -8.87 -15.50 -22.96
CA GLY A 52 -7.57 -14.87 -23.18
C GLY A 52 -6.39 -15.66 -22.60
N LYS A 53 -5.22 -15.54 -23.22
CA LYS A 53 -3.99 -16.19 -22.74
C LYS A 53 -3.52 -15.57 -21.42
N LEU A 54 -3.46 -16.36 -20.35
CA LEU A 54 -3.07 -15.92 -19.00
C LEU A 54 -1.58 -16.13 -18.68
N LYS A 55 -0.91 -17.02 -19.41
CA LYS A 55 0.50 -17.37 -19.19
C LYS A 55 1.28 -17.26 -20.50
N ARG A 56 2.49 -16.72 -20.44
CA ARG A 56 3.42 -16.72 -21.57
C ARG A 56 4.08 -18.08 -21.69
N GLU A 57 4.22 -18.55 -22.91
CA GLU A 57 4.99 -19.75 -23.21
C GLU A 57 6.41 -19.37 -23.66
N ALA A 58 7.34 -20.31 -23.55
CA ALA A 58 8.71 -20.10 -24.00
C ALA A 58 8.70 -19.79 -25.52
N GLY A 59 9.28 -18.65 -25.90
CA GLY A 59 9.29 -18.17 -27.29
C GLY A 59 8.27 -17.08 -27.61
N ASP A 60 7.27 -16.83 -26.74
CA ASP A 60 6.32 -15.73 -26.94
C ASP A 60 7.04 -14.37 -26.86
N ARG A 61 7.03 -13.60 -27.94
CA ARG A 61 7.62 -12.25 -27.99
C ARG A 61 6.64 -11.13 -27.64
N GLN A 62 5.35 -11.38 -27.74
CA GLN A 62 4.31 -10.40 -27.43
C GLN A 62 3.98 -10.37 -25.93
N ARG A 63 3.68 -9.17 -25.41
CA ARG A 63 3.17 -9.00 -24.05
C ARG A 63 1.72 -9.49 -23.98
N LEU A 64 1.37 -10.19 -22.91
CA LEU A 64 -0.02 -10.55 -22.65
C LEU A 64 -0.86 -9.29 -22.45
N ARG A 65 -2.08 -9.31 -23.00
CA ARG A 65 -3.06 -8.27 -22.71
C ARG A 65 -3.58 -8.46 -21.29
N LEU A 66 -3.78 -7.35 -20.59
CA LEU A 66 -4.33 -7.38 -19.26
C LEU A 66 -5.80 -7.89 -19.31
N PRO A 67 -6.16 -8.92 -18.55
CA PRO A 67 -7.55 -9.34 -18.40
C PRO A 67 -8.46 -8.21 -17.94
N PRO A 68 -9.76 -8.22 -18.30
CA PRO A 68 -10.70 -7.14 -17.97
C PRO A 68 -10.76 -6.78 -16.48
N TRP A 69 -10.73 -7.78 -15.60
CA TRP A 69 -10.81 -7.58 -14.14
C TRP A 69 -9.59 -6.90 -13.52
N LEU A 70 -8.45 -6.90 -14.21
CA LEU A 70 -7.23 -6.20 -13.74
C LEU A 70 -7.13 -4.76 -14.26
N LYS A 71 -8.00 -4.33 -15.17
CA LYS A 71 -7.98 -2.97 -15.71
C LYS A 71 -8.53 -1.98 -14.70
N ARG A 72 -7.85 -0.84 -14.54
CA ARG A 72 -8.29 0.30 -13.73
C ARG A 72 -8.64 1.49 -14.61
N LYS A 73 -9.46 2.40 -14.06
CA LYS A 73 -9.74 3.70 -14.68
C LYS A 73 -8.53 4.62 -14.51
N ILE A 74 -8.27 5.43 -15.53
CA ILE A 74 -7.20 6.43 -15.47
C ILE A 74 -7.62 7.53 -14.48
N PRO A 75 -6.75 7.93 -13.54
CA PRO A 75 -7.04 9.00 -12.60
C PRO A 75 -7.14 10.37 -13.30
N THR A 76 -8.23 11.11 -13.08
CA THR A 76 -8.48 12.42 -13.71
C THR A 76 -9.01 13.49 -12.73
N GLY A 77 -8.63 13.43 -11.45
CA GLY A 77 -9.17 14.30 -10.38
C GLY A 77 -8.31 15.51 -10.02
N LYS A 78 -8.93 16.62 -9.55
CA LYS A 78 -8.22 17.83 -9.07
C LYS A 78 -7.26 17.55 -7.90
N SER A 79 -7.65 16.68 -6.96
CA SER A 79 -6.81 16.24 -5.83
C SER A 79 -5.50 15.61 -6.30
N PHE A 80 -5.60 14.72 -7.30
CA PHE A 80 -4.45 14.05 -7.90
C PHE A 80 -3.47 15.04 -8.53
N HIS A 81 -3.97 16.02 -9.30
CA HIS A 81 -3.10 17.04 -9.91
C HIS A 81 -2.41 17.91 -8.87
N LYS A 82 -3.13 18.36 -7.84
CA LYS A 82 -2.55 19.14 -6.75
C LYS A 82 -1.40 18.39 -6.07
N LEU A 83 -1.64 17.15 -5.66
CA LEU A 83 -0.62 16.35 -4.97
C LEU A 83 0.59 16.08 -5.87
N LYS A 84 0.35 15.85 -7.16
CA LYS A 84 1.41 15.67 -8.16
C LYS A 84 2.28 16.92 -8.32
N ASP A 85 1.67 18.11 -8.35
CA ASP A 85 2.40 19.37 -8.48
C ASP A 85 3.19 19.68 -7.19
N ASP A 86 2.60 19.42 -6.01
CA ASP A 86 3.26 19.57 -4.72
C ASP A 86 4.50 18.66 -4.61
N LEU A 87 4.38 17.38 -5.00
CA LEU A 87 5.49 16.42 -5.00
C LEU A 87 6.65 16.89 -5.87
N ARG A 88 6.35 17.43 -7.06
CA ARG A 88 7.36 18.00 -7.97
C ARG A 88 8.01 19.24 -7.40
N GLY A 89 7.25 20.12 -6.77
CA GLY A 89 7.77 21.34 -6.15
C GLY A 89 8.72 21.07 -4.99
N LEU A 90 8.53 19.96 -4.29
CA LEU A 90 9.33 19.56 -3.11
C LEU A 90 10.42 18.55 -3.43
N ASN A 91 10.62 18.21 -4.71
CA ASN A 91 11.58 17.21 -5.19
C ASN A 91 11.42 15.84 -4.48
N LEU A 92 10.19 15.48 -4.14
CA LEU A 92 9.87 14.21 -3.46
C LEU A 92 9.53 13.13 -4.47
N THR A 93 10.01 11.92 -4.19
CA THR A 93 9.70 10.74 -5.01
C THR A 93 8.61 9.91 -4.35
N THR A 94 7.70 9.33 -5.14
CA THR A 94 6.68 8.40 -4.62
C THR A 94 6.75 7.06 -5.31
N VAL A 95 6.51 5.98 -4.54
CA VAL A 95 6.38 4.65 -5.13
C VAL A 95 5.17 4.59 -6.06
N CYS A 96 4.14 5.41 -5.80
CA CYS A 96 2.93 5.44 -6.60
C CYS A 96 3.23 5.79 -8.06
N GLU A 97 4.14 6.75 -8.30
CA GLU A 97 4.58 7.12 -9.65
C GLU A 97 5.66 6.18 -10.18
N GLU A 98 6.71 5.90 -9.41
CA GLU A 98 7.86 5.11 -9.86
C GLU A 98 7.49 3.64 -10.14
N ALA A 99 6.62 3.04 -9.32
CA ALA A 99 6.13 1.68 -9.53
C ALA A 99 4.88 1.61 -10.43
N ARG A 100 4.43 2.74 -11.00
CA ARG A 100 3.26 2.82 -11.90
C ARG A 100 2.00 2.22 -11.27
N CYS A 101 1.73 2.62 -10.03
CA CYS A 101 0.66 2.03 -9.23
C CYS A 101 -0.72 2.27 -9.89
N PRO A 102 -1.49 1.21 -10.20
CA PRO A 102 -2.81 1.34 -10.81
C PRO A 102 -3.87 1.91 -9.84
N ASN A 103 -3.55 1.98 -8.54
CA ASN A 103 -4.43 2.50 -7.49
C ASN A 103 -4.13 3.96 -7.11
N ILE A 104 -3.19 4.63 -7.76
CA ILE A 104 -2.75 6.00 -7.42
C ILE A 104 -3.91 7.01 -7.33
N GLY A 105 -4.92 6.88 -8.18
CA GLY A 105 -6.10 7.74 -8.17
C GLY A 105 -6.98 7.58 -6.94
N GLU A 106 -7.04 6.37 -6.38
CA GLU A 106 -7.82 6.05 -5.19
C GLU A 106 -7.10 6.49 -3.92
N CYS A 107 -5.77 6.30 -3.86
CA CYS A 107 -4.97 6.70 -2.71
C CYS A 107 -4.85 8.22 -2.58
N TRP A 108 -4.57 8.91 -3.69
CA TRP A 108 -4.37 10.37 -3.71
C TRP A 108 -5.67 11.16 -3.85
N GLY A 109 -6.76 10.48 -4.22
CA GLY A 109 -8.10 11.04 -4.17
C GLY A 109 -8.64 11.00 -2.74
N THR A 110 -9.45 11.97 -2.37
CA THR A 110 -10.36 11.79 -1.24
C THR A 110 -11.30 10.64 -1.61
N ASN A 111 -11.05 9.45 -1.09
CA ASN A 111 -11.90 8.28 -1.35
C ASN A 111 -13.29 8.50 -0.71
N LYS A 112 -14.25 7.61 -1.01
CA LYS A 112 -15.61 7.66 -0.43
C LYS A 112 -15.62 7.56 1.11
N HIS A 113 -14.49 7.21 1.72
CA HIS A 113 -14.30 7.05 3.16
C HIS A 113 -13.55 8.24 3.81
N GLY A 114 -13.18 9.27 3.04
CA GLY A 114 -12.65 10.54 3.55
C GLY A 114 -11.17 10.53 3.94
N VAL A 115 -10.42 9.45 3.70
CA VAL A 115 -9.00 9.34 4.09
C VAL A 115 -8.12 9.29 2.84
N ALA A 116 -7.29 10.32 2.67
CA ALA A 116 -6.21 10.32 1.68
C ALA A 116 -4.97 9.63 2.26
N THR A 117 -4.26 8.86 1.44
CA THR A 117 -3.02 8.18 1.83
C THR A 117 -2.00 8.31 0.72
N ALA A 118 -0.75 8.53 1.09
CA ALA A 118 0.37 8.53 0.16
C ALA A 118 1.45 7.57 0.66
N THR A 119 2.13 6.95 -0.30
CA THR A 119 3.35 6.19 -0.02
C THR A 119 4.53 6.96 -0.59
N ILE A 120 5.33 7.53 0.29
CA ILE A 120 6.49 8.33 -0.05
C ILE A 120 7.71 7.42 -0.14
N MET A 121 8.47 7.57 -1.22
CA MET A 121 9.70 6.80 -1.44
C MET A 121 10.90 7.70 -1.14
N LEU A 122 11.54 7.43 -0.02
CA LEU A 122 12.74 8.11 0.45
C LEU A 122 13.97 7.63 -0.32
N MET A 123 15.03 8.44 -0.28
CA MET A 123 16.35 8.16 -0.83
C MET A 123 16.39 8.12 -2.37
N GLY A 124 15.41 8.79 -2.99
CA GLY A 124 15.30 8.98 -4.44
C GLY A 124 14.75 7.77 -5.21
N ALA A 125 14.91 7.81 -6.53
CA ALA A 125 14.32 6.85 -7.48
C ALA A 125 15.28 5.74 -7.97
N GLN A 126 16.48 5.65 -7.39
CA GLN A 126 17.53 4.72 -7.85
C GLN A 126 17.94 3.76 -6.73
N CYS A 127 17.78 2.46 -6.97
CA CYS A 127 18.04 1.40 -6.00
C CYS A 127 19.37 0.69 -6.27
N THR A 128 20.13 0.35 -5.22
CA THR A 128 21.37 -0.45 -5.34
C THR A 128 21.10 -1.92 -5.63
N ARG A 129 19.83 -2.34 -5.59
CA ARG A 129 19.37 -3.72 -5.80
C ARG A 129 18.52 -3.87 -7.06
N GLY A 130 18.52 -5.10 -7.58
CA GLY A 130 17.90 -5.46 -8.85
C GLY A 130 16.84 -6.56 -8.73
N CYS A 131 15.82 -6.35 -7.90
CA CYS A 131 14.68 -7.28 -7.82
C CYS A 131 13.94 -7.36 -9.16
N ARG A 132 13.70 -8.58 -9.67
CA ARG A 132 13.19 -8.78 -11.04
C ARG A 132 11.73 -8.36 -11.25
N PHE A 133 10.97 -8.22 -10.17
CA PHE A 133 9.60 -7.74 -10.18
C PHE A 133 9.50 -6.22 -10.02
N CYS A 134 10.57 -5.56 -9.54
CA CYS A 134 10.54 -4.16 -9.18
C CYS A 134 10.73 -3.28 -10.42
N SER A 135 9.94 -2.21 -10.53
CA SER A 135 10.03 -1.24 -11.62
C SER A 135 10.98 -0.08 -11.33
N VAL A 136 11.46 0.04 -10.08
CA VAL A 136 12.41 1.09 -9.69
C VAL A 136 13.75 0.88 -10.40
N LYS A 137 14.37 1.97 -10.85
CA LYS A 137 15.63 1.93 -11.61
C LYS A 137 16.77 1.41 -10.73
N THR A 138 17.46 0.38 -11.18
CA THR A 138 18.71 -0.08 -10.53
C THR A 138 19.89 0.80 -10.92
N SER A 139 20.72 1.16 -9.94
CA SER A 139 21.97 1.91 -10.11
C SER A 139 22.99 1.46 -9.08
N SER A 140 24.24 1.21 -9.50
CA SER A 140 25.34 0.90 -8.58
C SER A 140 25.91 2.14 -7.88
N ALA A 141 25.56 3.34 -8.36
CA ALA A 141 26.01 4.62 -7.81
C ALA A 141 24.84 5.62 -7.85
N PRO A 142 23.83 5.45 -6.97
CA PRO A 142 22.74 6.40 -6.87
C PRO A 142 23.27 7.78 -6.37
N PRO A 143 22.52 8.87 -6.58
CA PRO A 143 22.87 10.18 -6.04
C PRO A 143 23.05 10.15 -4.49
N PRO A 144 23.84 11.07 -3.93
CA PRO A 144 23.93 11.22 -2.48
C PRO A 144 22.56 11.54 -1.89
N LEU A 145 22.34 11.14 -0.64
CA LEU A 145 21.14 11.52 0.11
C LEU A 145 21.06 13.04 0.25
N ASP A 146 19.86 13.61 0.06
CA ASP A 146 19.60 15.00 0.43
C ASP A 146 19.42 15.09 1.95
N PRO A 147 20.31 15.77 2.70
CA PRO A 147 20.19 15.90 4.15
C PRO A 147 18.88 16.58 4.60
N ASN A 148 18.22 17.34 3.71
CA ASN A 148 16.95 18.01 4.00
C ASN A 148 15.72 17.16 3.65
N GLU A 149 15.88 16.02 2.97
CA GLU A 149 14.75 15.15 2.57
C GLU A 149 13.84 14.80 3.78
N PRO A 150 14.34 14.44 4.99
CA PRO A 150 13.48 14.13 6.13
C PRO A 150 12.57 15.29 6.52
N ARG A 151 13.14 16.50 6.61
CA ARG A 151 12.43 17.71 7.01
C ARG A 151 11.44 18.15 5.93
N ASN A 152 11.86 18.14 4.67
CA ASN A 152 11.01 18.53 3.53
C ASN A 152 9.84 17.56 3.39
N THR A 153 10.08 16.26 3.56
CA THR A 153 9.05 15.21 3.56
C THR A 153 8.04 15.43 4.67
N ALA A 154 8.50 15.69 5.90
CA ALA A 154 7.61 15.96 7.04
C ALA A 154 6.73 17.20 6.82
N GLN A 155 7.31 18.27 6.28
CA GLN A 155 6.57 19.50 5.93
C GLN A 155 5.52 19.25 4.85
N ALA A 156 5.88 18.49 3.80
CA ALA A 156 4.97 18.13 2.71
C ALA A 156 3.74 17.37 3.21
N ILE A 157 3.99 16.28 3.95
CA ILE A 157 2.95 15.39 4.47
C ILE A 157 2.02 16.14 5.44
N THR A 158 2.58 17.01 6.28
CA THR A 158 1.79 17.84 7.19
C THR A 158 0.92 18.84 6.43
N ALA A 159 1.46 19.49 5.38
CA ALA A 159 0.71 20.43 4.54
C ALA A 159 -0.43 19.76 3.76
N TRP A 160 -0.29 18.48 3.40
CA TRP A 160 -1.35 17.70 2.77
C TRP A 160 -2.47 17.28 3.73
N GLY A 161 -2.24 17.36 5.04
CA GLY A 161 -3.23 16.99 6.05
C GLY A 161 -3.54 15.48 6.07
N LEU A 162 -2.57 14.64 5.73
CA LEU A 162 -2.74 13.18 5.75
C LEU A 162 -2.86 12.69 7.20
N SER A 163 -3.81 11.78 7.44
CA SER A 163 -3.95 11.11 8.74
C SER A 163 -3.08 9.86 8.87
N TYR A 164 -2.70 9.27 7.73
CA TYR A 164 -1.90 8.06 7.63
C TYR A 164 -0.96 8.16 6.44
N VAL A 165 0.31 7.83 6.64
CA VAL A 165 1.35 7.83 5.60
C VAL A 165 2.18 6.56 5.67
N VAL A 166 2.54 6.05 4.49
CA VAL A 166 3.53 4.98 4.36
C VAL A 166 4.83 5.60 3.87
N LEU A 167 5.92 5.36 4.59
CA LEU A 167 7.28 5.64 4.16
C LEU A 167 7.90 4.34 3.66
N THR A 168 8.42 4.34 2.44
CA THR A 168 9.26 3.28 1.91
C THR A 168 10.57 3.89 1.43
N SER A 169 11.55 3.07 1.12
CA SER A 169 12.77 3.55 0.46
C SER A 169 13.26 2.57 -0.59
N VAL A 170 14.20 3.03 -1.40
CA VAL A 170 15.09 2.15 -2.14
C VAL A 170 16.12 1.50 -1.21
N ASP A 171 16.74 0.40 -1.64
CA ASP A 171 17.94 -0.11 -0.98
C ASP A 171 19.13 0.80 -1.29
N ARG A 172 19.90 1.12 -0.24
CA ARG A 172 21.11 1.96 -0.28
C ARG A 172 22.31 1.22 0.30
N ASP A 173 22.72 0.14 -0.36
CA ASP A 173 23.90 -0.63 0.09
C ASP A 173 25.22 0.16 -0.05
N ASP A 174 25.20 1.34 -0.69
CA ASP A 174 26.33 2.24 -0.88
C ASP A 174 26.67 3.11 0.35
N ILE A 175 25.78 3.17 1.35
CA ILE A 175 25.99 3.95 2.58
C ILE A 175 26.08 3.04 3.82
N ALA A 176 26.83 3.49 4.84
CA ALA A 176 27.25 2.66 5.96
C ALA A 176 26.10 2.10 6.82
N ASP A 177 25.00 2.84 6.96
CA ASP A 177 23.82 2.46 7.74
C ASP A 177 22.68 1.90 6.87
N ALA A 178 22.91 1.75 5.55
CA ALA A 178 21.90 1.38 4.57
C ALA A 178 20.64 2.27 4.56
N GLY A 179 20.75 3.51 5.06
CA GLY A 179 19.66 4.50 5.09
C GLY A 179 18.71 4.38 6.28
N ALA A 180 19.03 3.53 7.26
CA ALA A 180 18.21 3.35 8.46
C ALA A 180 18.02 4.66 9.25
N ASP A 181 19.08 5.44 9.43
CA ASP A 181 19.00 6.72 10.14
C ASP A 181 18.16 7.75 9.36
N HIS A 182 18.21 7.70 8.02
CA HIS A 182 17.43 8.59 7.17
C HIS A 182 15.92 8.35 7.29
N ILE A 183 15.51 7.08 7.27
CA ILE A 183 14.11 6.69 7.51
C ILE A 183 13.68 7.13 8.91
N ALA A 184 14.48 6.79 9.93
CA ALA A 184 14.16 7.08 11.31
C ALA A 184 14.03 8.59 11.60
N THR A 185 14.96 9.40 11.07
CA THR A 185 14.90 10.87 11.17
C THR A 185 13.65 11.42 10.48
N THR A 186 13.22 10.84 9.36
CA THR A 186 11.99 11.26 8.67
C THR A 186 10.75 11.00 9.54
N VAL A 187 10.67 9.84 10.20
CA VAL A 187 9.59 9.53 11.15
C VAL A 187 9.59 10.51 12.32
N GLU A 188 10.77 10.79 12.89
CA GLU A 188 10.91 11.72 14.00
C GLU A 188 10.47 13.14 13.63
N GLU A 189 10.88 13.66 12.47
CA GLU A 189 10.44 14.96 11.96
C GLU A 189 8.92 15.02 11.72
N LEU A 190 8.33 13.92 11.22
CA LEU A 190 6.89 13.78 11.07
C LEU A 190 6.15 13.82 12.40
N LYS A 191 6.60 13.03 13.39
CA LYS A 191 5.99 12.97 14.71
C LYS A 191 6.16 14.29 15.47
N LYS A 192 7.25 15.03 15.26
CA LYS A 192 7.42 16.40 15.78
C LYS A 192 6.41 17.37 15.15
N SER A 193 6.21 17.29 13.83
CA SER A 193 5.34 18.21 13.08
C SER A 193 3.85 17.90 13.26
N ASN A 194 3.50 16.63 13.36
CA ASN A 194 2.14 16.15 13.56
C ASN A 194 2.14 14.89 14.45
N PRO A 195 2.04 15.04 15.78
CA PRO A 195 2.06 13.89 16.71
C PRO A 195 0.92 12.88 16.51
N LYS A 196 -0.16 13.26 15.81
CA LYS A 196 -1.35 12.42 15.59
C LYS A 196 -1.29 11.62 14.29
N ILE A 197 -0.35 11.89 13.40
CA ILE A 197 -0.23 11.14 12.15
C ILE A 197 0.19 9.71 12.45
N LEU A 198 -0.42 8.75 11.76
CA LEU A 198 0.02 7.37 11.76
C LEU A 198 1.07 7.17 10.65
N VAL A 199 2.19 6.57 11.01
CA VAL A 199 3.35 6.36 10.16
C VAL A 199 3.65 4.87 10.08
N GLU A 200 3.51 4.31 8.88
CA GLU A 200 4.01 2.98 8.54
C GLU A 200 5.35 3.11 7.83
N CYS A 201 6.33 2.29 8.21
CA CYS A 201 7.59 2.17 7.49
C CYS A 201 7.67 0.80 6.82
N LEU A 202 7.57 0.77 5.49
CA LEU A 202 7.90 -0.39 4.65
C LEU A 202 9.40 -0.36 4.36
N THR A 203 10.18 -1.13 5.12
CA THR A 203 11.64 -0.99 5.12
C THR A 203 12.34 -1.98 4.19
N PRO A 204 13.55 -1.63 3.71
CA PRO A 204 14.55 -2.61 3.27
C PRO A 204 14.89 -3.64 4.36
N ASP A 205 15.71 -4.63 4.00
CA ASP A 205 16.20 -5.63 4.96
C ASP A 205 17.43 -5.16 5.76
N PHE A 206 18.04 -4.03 5.38
CA PHE A 206 19.27 -3.48 5.96
C PHE A 206 20.45 -4.46 6.05
N GLY A 207 20.45 -5.52 5.22
CA GLY A 207 21.40 -6.62 5.30
C GLY A 207 21.27 -7.48 6.57
N GLY A 208 20.09 -7.49 7.21
CA GLY A 208 19.80 -8.24 8.42
C GLY A 208 20.54 -7.74 9.67
N LYS A 209 21.00 -6.48 9.67
CA LYS A 209 21.77 -5.91 10.78
C LYS A 209 20.83 -5.34 11.85
N LEU A 210 20.92 -5.91 13.06
CA LEU A 210 20.09 -5.53 14.21
C LEU A 210 20.12 -4.02 14.49
N GLU A 211 21.30 -3.42 14.57
CA GLU A 211 21.48 -1.98 14.88
C GLU A 211 20.70 -1.06 13.92
N ARG A 212 20.65 -1.42 12.63
CA ARG A 212 19.95 -0.66 11.60
C ARG A 212 18.43 -0.83 11.71
N ILE A 213 17.97 -2.06 11.97
CA ILE A 213 16.55 -2.36 12.18
C ILE A 213 16.05 -1.64 13.45
N GLU A 214 16.80 -1.77 14.54
CA GLU A 214 16.51 -1.14 15.83
C GLU A 214 16.44 0.39 15.71
N ARG A 215 17.34 1.01 14.94
CA ARG A 215 17.32 2.46 14.70
C ARG A 215 15.98 2.93 14.14
N VAL A 216 15.41 2.20 13.19
CA VAL A 216 14.11 2.53 12.59
C VAL A 216 12.97 2.22 13.58
N VAL A 217 12.99 1.05 14.21
CA VAL A 217 11.94 0.66 15.18
C VAL A 217 11.80 1.67 16.32
N ARG A 218 12.91 2.25 16.79
CA ARG A 218 12.92 3.24 17.88
C ARG A 218 12.52 4.65 17.45
N SER A 219 12.23 4.90 16.18
CA SER A 219 11.85 6.22 15.65
C SER A 219 10.43 6.68 16.00
N ASN A 220 9.69 5.88 16.78
CA ASN A 220 8.29 6.11 17.15
C ASN A 220 7.31 5.99 15.96
N LEU A 221 7.61 5.13 14.99
CA LEU A 221 6.66 4.70 13.96
C LEU A 221 5.51 3.87 14.57
N ASP A 222 4.37 3.79 13.87
CA ASP A 222 3.20 3.05 14.33
C ASP A 222 3.13 1.62 13.75
N VAL A 223 3.63 1.43 12.52
CA VAL A 223 3.66 0.11 11.86
C VAL A 223 5.02 -0.13 11.21
N PHE A 224 5.71 -1.20 11.63
CA PHE A 224 6.91 -1.68 10.96
C PHE A 224 6.52 -2.77 9.97
N ALA A 225 6.82 -2.56 8.68
CA ALA A 225 6.50 -3.50 7.62
C ALA A 225 7.78 -3.89 6.86
N HIS A 226 7.88 -5.16 6.48
CA HIS A 226 8.90 -5.66 5.58
C HIS A 226 8.33 -6.78 4.72
N ASN A 227 8.45 -6.65 3.40
CA ASN A 227 7.92 -7.65 2.49
C ASN A 227 8.93 -8.77 2.23
N ILE A 228 8.46 -10.01 2.38
CA ILE A 228 9.19 -11.22 1.97
C ILE A 228 8.99 -11.48 0.46
N GLU A 229 7.90 -10.95 -0.11
CA GLU A 229 7.50 -10.92 -1.53
C GLU A 229 7.10 -12.26 -2.16
N CYS A 230 7.83 -13.34 -1.88
CA CYS A 230 7.54 -14.64 -2.47
C CYS A 230 7.98 -15.79 -1.56
N VAL A 231 7.63 -17.02 -1.95
CA VAL A 231 8.03 -18.24 -1.24
C VAL A 231 9.55 -18.46 -1.32
N GLU A 232 10.08 -19.23 -0.36
CA GLU A 232 11.52 -19.49 -0.23
C GLU A 232 12.13 -20.04 -1.53
N ASP A 233 11.49 -21.03 -2.15
CA ASP A 233 11.95 -21.69 -3.38
C ASP A 233 12.12 -20.76 -4.58
N LEU A 234 11.37 -19.66 -4.62
CA LEU A 234 11.39 -18.68 -5.72
C LEU A 234 12.17 -17.41 -5.38
N THR A 235 12.59 -17.24 -4.12
CA THR A 235 13.23 -16.00 -3.64
C THR A 235 14.47 -15.65 -4.46
N TRP A 236 15.35 -16.63 -4.71
CA TRP A 236 16.56 -16.43 -5.50
C TRP A 236 16.30 -16.05 -6.97
N LEU A 237 15.12 -16.40 -7.50
CA LEU A 237 14.73 -16.13 -8.87
C LEU A 237 14.08 -14.74 -9.01
N VAL A 238 13.35 -14.30 -7.98
CA VAL A 238 12.48 -13.12 -8.03
C VAL A 238 13.16 -11.89 -7.42
N ARG A 239 13.86 -12.05 -6.30
CA ARG A 239 14.47 -10.96 -5.53
C ARG A 239 15.95 -10.82 -5.86
N ASP A 240 16.54 -9.69 -5.46
CA ASP A 240 17.99 -9.51 -5.51
C ASP A 240 18.69 -10.61 -4.68
N PRO A 241 19.82 -11.17 -5.11
CA PRO A 241 20.53 -12.24 -4.39
C PRO A 241 20.89 -11.91 -2.93
N ARG A 242 20.97 -10.62 -2.58
CA ARG A 242 21.21 -10.14 -1.21
C ARG A 242 19.97 -10.24 -0.30
N ALA A 243 18.76 -10.25 -0.88
CA ALA A 243 17.49 -10.27 -0.16
C ALA A 243 16.99 -11.71 0.07
N LYS A 244 17.62 -12.42 1.01
CA LYS A 244 17.32 -13.82 1.32
C LYS A 244 16.01 -13.99 2.10
N TYR A 245 15.29 -15.08 1.86
CA TYR A 245 14.01 -15.38 2.51
C TYR A 245 14.10 -15.37 4.04
N ARG A 246 15.06 -16.14 4.59
CA ARG A 246 15.29 -16.23 6.03
C ARG A 246 15.78 -14.92 6.65
N GLN A 247 16.52 -14.11 5.89
CA GLN A 247 16.93 -12.77 6.33
C GLN A 247 15.70 -11.85 6.47
N SER A 248 14.79 -11.85 5.49
CA SER A 248 13.54 -11.09 5.58
C SER A 248 12.66 -11.51 6.76
N LEU A 249 12.57 -12.82 7.05
CA LEU A 249 11.89 -13.30 8.25
C LEU A 249 12.56 -12.79 9.52
N SER A 250 13.89 -12.86 9.62
CA SER A 250 14.60 -12.36 10.79
C SER A 250 14.44 -10.85 10.99
N VAL A 251 14.26 -10.07 9.91
CA VAL A 251 14.01 -8.62 10.03
C VAL A 251 12.72 -8.35 10.81
N LEU A 252 11.65 -9.07 10.49
CA LEU A 252 10.36 -8.95 11.18
C LEU A 252 10.45 -9.44 12.64
N GLU A 253 11.15 -10.55 12.86
CA GLU A 253 11.38 -11.09 14.20
C GLU A 253 12.17 -10.11 15.09
N LEU A 254 13.29 -9.59 14.57
CA LEU A 254 14.12 -8.60 15.26
C LEU A 254 13.34 -7.31 15.53
N ALA A 255 12.53 -6.84 14.58
CA ALA A 255 11.69 -5.67 14.78
C ALA A 255 10.73 -5.86 15.95
N LYS A 256 10.09 -7.04 16.05
CA LYS A 256 9.18 -7.37 17.16
C LYS A 256 9.91 -7.55 18.49
N GLN A 257 11.15 -8.06 18.47
CA GLN A 257 11.98 -8.15 19.67
C GLN A 257 12.41 -6.75 20.17
N CYS A 258 12.77 -5.84 19.27
CA CYS A 258 13.12 -4.46 19.59
C CYS A 258 11.95 -3.66 20.17
N ASN A 259 10.74 -3.88 19.65
CA ASN A 259 9.52 -3.29 20.18
C ASN A 259 8.36 -4.31 20.16
N PRO A 260 8.04 -4.95 21.30
CA PRO A 260 6.97 -5.94 21.39
C PRO A 260 5.55 -5.40 21.31
N GLN A 261 5.37 -4.08 21.38
CA GLN A 261 4.04 -3.45 21.23
C GLN A 261 3.59 -3.43 19.77
#